data_AF-A0A351G8C5-F1
#
_entry.id   AF-A0A351G8C5-F1
#
_cell.length_a   1.000
_cell.length_b   1.000
_cell.length_c   1.000
_cell.angle_alpha   90.00
_cell.angle_beta   90.00
_cell.angle_gamma   90.00
#
_symmetry.space_group_name_H-M   'P 1'
#
loop_
_entity.id
_entity.type
_entity.pdbx_description
1 polymer ?
#
loop_
_entity_poly.entity_id
_entity_poly.type
_entity_poly.pdbx_seq_one_letter_code
_entity_poly.pdbx_strand_id
1 'polypeptide(L)'
;MRNTSQEYPDWIANKYLQVPDSVPARVYDLALSLTATQPTPYDRAVAIERYLRQFEYSLEIEDPPEYRDIVDYFLFEQQKGYCDYFASSMVVLARAAGLPARL
;
A
#
# COMPACT_ATOMS: atom_id res chain seq x y z
N MET A 1 -14.27 -21.35 -20.78
CA MET A 1 -13.55 -20.15 -21.24
C MET A 1 -14.14 -18.97 -20.47
N ARG A 2 -13.40 -18.36 -19.53
CA ARG A 2 -13.91 -17.24 -18.72
C ARG A 2 -13.32 -15.93 -19.26
N ASN A 3 -14.10 -15.27 -20.11
CA ASN A 3 -13.96 -13.85 -20.41
C ASN A 3 -14.58 -13.07 -19.26
N THR A 4 -13.82 -12.16 -18.64
CA THR A 4 -14.37 -11.04 -17.87
C THR A 4 -13.60 -9.79 -18.24
N SER A 5 -14.05 -9.14 -19.31
CA SER A 5 -13.88 -7.70 -19.47
C SER A 5 -14.67 -7.06 -18.34
N GLN A 6 -13.98 -6.52 -17.34
CA GLN A 6 -14.61 -5.90 -16.18
C GLN A 6 -14.28 -4.41 -16.23
N GLU A 7 -15.17 -3.67 -16.87
CA GLU A 7 -15.22 -2.21 -16.73
C GLU A 7 -15.45 -1.90 -15.25
N TYR A 8 -14.48 -1.22 -14.63
CA TYR A 8 -14.55 -0.85 -13.23
C TYR A 8 -15.46 0.37 -13.08
N PRO A 9 -16.32 0.43 -12.05
CA PRO A 9 -17.13 1.62 -11.75
C PRO A 9 -16.25 2.87 -11.60
N ASP A 10 -16.69 4.01 -12.16
CA ASP A 10 -15.90 5.25 -12.23
C ASP A 10 -15.43 5.78 -10.85
N TRP A 11 -16.16 5.48 -9.78
CA TRP A 11 -15.77 5.84 -8.41
C TRP A 11 -14.59 5.02 -7.88
N ILE A 12 -14.40 3.79 -8.37
CA ILE A 12 -13.24 2.95 -8.06
C ILE A 12 -12.03 3.45 -8.85
N ALA A 13 -12.19 3.72 -10.14
CA ALA A 13 -11.09 4.23 -10.96
C ALA A 13 -10.57 5.59 -10.48
N ASN A 14 -11.45 6.53 -10.11
CA ASN A 14 -11.04 7.85 -9.60
C ASN A 14 -10.44 7.81 -8.18
N LYS A 15 -10.87 6.89 -7.31
CA LYS A 15 -10.38 6.80 -5.93
C LYS A 15 -9.09 5.98 -5.80
N TYR A 16 -8.98 4.89 -6.57
CA TYR A 16 -7.93 3.90 -6.40
C TYR A 16 -6.83 3.96 -7.45
N LEU A 17 -6.86 4.82 -8.47
CA LEU A 17 -5.70 5.06 -9.36
C LEU A 17 -4.96 6.37 -9.07
N GLN A 18 -5.52 7.22 -8.22
CA GLN A 18 -4.79 8.37 -7.73
C GLN A 18 -3.88 7.88 -6.60
N VAL A 19 -2.59 7.80 -6.89
CA VAL A 19 -1.60 8.10 -5.86
C VAL A 19 -1.80 9.60 -5.64
N PRO A 20 -2.41 10.06 -4.53
CA PRO A 20 -2.53 11.48 -4.32
C PRO A 20 -1.11 12.05 -4.30
N ASP A 21 -0.90 13.25 -4.84
CA ASP A 21 0.37 13.99 -4.73
C ASP A 21 0.84 14.17 -3.26
N SER A 22 0.00 13.76 -2.30
CA SER A 22 0.24 13.72 -0.87
C SER A 22 0.99 12.49 -0.35
N VAL A 23 1.34 11.47 -1.16
CA VAL A 23 2.16 10.36 -0.64
C VAL A 23 3.52 10.91 -0.24
N PRO A 24 3.88 10.87 1.06
CA PRO A 24 5.11 11.51 1.53
C PRO A 24 6.35 10.86 0.92
N ALA A 25 7.39 11.65 0.68
CA ALA A 25 8.66 11.16 0.15
C ALA A 25 9.22 9.96 0.94
N ARG A 26 8.99 9.92 2.27
CA ARG A 26 9.40 8.79 3.11
C ARG A 26 8.77 7.45 2.73
N VAL A 27 7.55 7.44 2.21
CA VAL A 27 6.89 6.21 1.73
C VAL A 27 7.54 5.73 0.44
N TYR A 28 7.91 6.65 -0.46
CA TYR A 28 8.66 6.34 -1.67
C TYR A 28 10.05 5.80 -1.37
N ASP A 29 10.79 6.46 -0.47
CA ASP A 29 12.12 6.02 -0.06
C ASP A 29 12.07 4.63 0.59
N LEU A 30 11.06 4.37 1.42
CA LEU A 30 10.81 3.06 1.99
C LEU A 30 10.55 2.01 0.90
N ALA A 31 9.63 2.28 -0.04
CA ALA A 31 9.32 1.37 -1.13
C ALA A 31 10.57 1.04 -1.99
N LEU A 32 11.36 2.07 -2.33
CA LEU A 32 12.61 1.88 -3.08
C LEU A 32 13.63 1.08 -2.27
N SER A 33 13.80 1.37 -0.97
CA SER A 33 14.74 0.63 -0.12
C SER A 33 14.38 -0.86 0.03
N LEU A 34 13.09 -1.18 0.17
CA LEU A 34 12.59 -2.55 0.28
C LEU A 34 12.79 -3.33 -1.03
N THR A 35 12.73 -2.65 -2.17
CA THR A 35 12.73 -3.28 -3.50
C THR A 35 14.06 -3.20 -4.24
N ALA A 36 15.01 -2.37 -3.78
CA ALA A 36 16.29 -2.10 -4.45
C ALA A 36 17.14 -3.35 -4.71
N THR A 37 17.11 -4.33 -3.80
CA THR A 37 17.90 -5.56 -3.88
C THR A 37 17.15 -6.72 -4.53
N GLN A 38 15.88 -6.53 -4.91
CA GLN A 38 15.01 -7.59 -5.39
C GLN A 38 15.01 -7.68 -6.92
N PRO A 39 15.33 -8.86 -7.50
CA PRO A 39 15.60 -8.99 -8.92
C PRO A 39 14.34 -9.04 -9.79
N THR A 40 13.21 -9.51 -9.25
CA THR A 40 11.96 -9.64 -10.01
C THR A 40 10.81 -8.80 -9.41
N PRO A 41 9.80 -8.42 -10.21
CA PRO A 41 8.58 -7.78 -9.71
C PRO A 41 7.89 -8.58 -8.60
N TYR A 42 7.94 -9.91 -8.69
CA TYR A 42 7.39 -10.80 -7.67
C TYR A 42 8.18 -10.69 -6.36
N ASP A 43 9.52 -10.75 -6.42
CA ASP A 43 10.37 -10.65 -5.24
C ASP A 43 10.23 -9.29 -4.55
N ARG A 44 10.02 -8.22 -5.33
CA ARG A 44 9.71 -6.89 -4.81
C ARG A 44 8.39 -6.87 -4.04
N ALA A 45 7.35 -7.48 -4.58
CA ALA A 45 6.06 -7.61 -3.88
C ALA A 45 6.21 -8.44 -2.60
N VAL A 46 6.95 -9.55 -2.64
CA VAL A 46 7.22 -10.39 -1.46
C VAL A 46 8.02 -9.62 -0.41
N ALA A 47 8.98 -8.78 -0.80
CA ALA A 47 9.74 -7.95 0.14
C ALA A 47 8.83 -6.95 0.88
N ILE A 48 7.91 -6.30 0.15
CA ILE A 48 6.91 -5.39 0.74
C ILE A 48 5.97 -6.17 1.66
N GLU A 49 5.47 -7.34 1.23
CA GLU A 49 4.61 -8.20 2.05
C GLU A 49 5.31 -8.60 3.36
N ARG A 50 6.57 -9.05 3.27
CA ARG A 50 7.36 -9.45 4.43
C ARG A 50 7.57 -8.30 5.41
N TYR A 51 7.76 -7.08 4.90
CA TYR A 51 7.86 -5.90 5.74
C TYR A 51 6.55 -5.61 6.47
N LEU A 52 5.43 -5.62 5.75
CA LEU A 52 4.10 -5.40 6.36
C LEU A 52 3.76 -6.47 7.41
N ARG A 53 4.15 -7.73 7.20
CA ARG A 53 3.94 -8.84 8.15
C ARG A 53 4.62 -8.66 9.51
N GLN A 54 5.50 -7.67 9.66
CA GLN A 54 6.13 -7.33 10.94
C GLN A 54 5.18 -6.53 11.85
N PHE A 55 4.11 -5.96 11.30
CA PHE A 55 3.14 -5.14 12.02
C PHE A 55 2.05 -5.99 12.67
N GLU A 56 1.49 -5.48 13.78
CA GLU A 56 0.49 -6.21 14.57
C GLU A 56 -0.89 -6.12 13.91
N TYR A 57 -1.57 -7.27 13.82
CA TYR A 57 -2.98 -7.28 13.39
C TYR A 57 -3.88 -6.96 14.58
N SER A 58 -4.69 -5.91 14.47
CA SER A 58 -5.69 -5.57 15.49
C SER A 58 -6.84 -4.76 14.93
N LEU A 59 -8.02 -5.04 15.50
CA LEU A 59 -9.26 -4.31 15.25
C LEU A 59 -9.41 -3.10 16.20
N GLU A 60 -8.58 -3.02 17.24
CA GLU A 60 -8.55 -1.93 18.21
C GLU A 60 -7.35 -1.03 17.87
N ILE A 61 -7.62 -0.01 17.04
CA ILE A 61 -6.64 1.01 16.66
C ILE A 61 -7.20 2.40 16.96
N GLU A 62 -6.30 3.34 17.24
CA GLU A 62 -6.66 4.74 17.35
C GLU A 62 -6.92 5.31 15.95
N ASP A 63 -7.94 6.16 15.84
CA ASP A 63 -8.23 6.83 14.58
C ASP A 63 -7.04 7.71 14.18
N PRO A 64 -6.57 7.63 12.92
CA PRO A 64 -5.52 8.51 12.45
C PRO A 64 -5.97 9.98 12.56
N PRO A 65 -5.06 10.91 12.89
CA PRO A 65 -5.41 12.33 12.96
C PRO A 65 -5.95 12.83 11.62
N GLU A 66 -6.97 13.71 11.66
CA GLU A 66 -7.84 14.13 10.52
C GLU A 66 -7.14 14.74 9.28
N TYR A 67 -5.80 14.80 9.25
CA TYR A 67 -5.04 15.43 8.16
C TYR A 67 -3.76 14.66 7.79
N ARG A 68 -3.58 13.42 8.25
CA ARG A 68 -2.44 12.58 7.84
C ARG A 68 -2.84 11.48 6.88
N ASP A 69 -1.90 11.14 6.00
CA ASP A 69 -2.04 9.97 5.15
C ASP A 69 -2.07 8.70 6.02
N ILE A 70 -3.07 7.85 5.77
CA ILE A 70 -3.35 6.66 6.59
C ILE A 70 -2.23 5.63 6.45
N VAL A 71 -1.65 5.49 5.25
CA VAL A 71 -0.54 4.56 4.99
C VAL A 71 0.71 5.07 5.69
N ASP A 72 0.98 6.36 5.57
CA ASP A 72 2.10 7.00 6.25
C ASP A 72 2.04 6.86 7.78
N TYR A 73 0.87 7.13 8.38
CA TYR A 73 0.65 6.95 9.80
C TYR A 73 0.81 5.48 10.22
N PHE A 74 0.27 4.54 9.43
CA PHE A 74 0.39 3.11 9.71
C PHE A 74 1.82 2.60 9.66
N LEU A 75 2.59 2.95 8.63
CA LEU A 75 3.94 2.44 8.41
C LEU A 75 4.95 2.97 9.44
N PHE A 76 4.80 4.24 9.85
CA PHE A 76 5.81 4.93 10.65
C PHE A 76 5.43 5.20 12.11
N GLU A 77 4.13 5.22 12.45
CA GLU A 77 3.68 5.57 13.81
C GLU A 77 2.85 4.46 14.45
N GLN A 78 1.76 4.02 13.82
CA GLN A 78 0.82 3.09 14.43
C GLN A 78 1.33 1.65 14.45
N GLN A 79 1.92 1.17 13.34
CA GLN A 79 2.46 -0.19 13.14
C GLN A 79 1.53 -1.33 13.60
N LYS A 80 0.23 -1.05 13.62
CA LYS A 80 -0.86 -1.91 14.08
C LYS A 80 -2.12 -1.57 13.31
N GLY A 81 -2.85 -2.56 12.82
CA GLY A 81 -4.00 -2.31 11.93
C GLY A 81 -4.77 -3.56 11.56
N TYR A 82 -5.82 -3.39 10.78
CA TYR A 82 -6.62 -4.49 10.24
C TYR A 82 -6.47 -4.57 8.71
N CYS A 83 -7.15 -5.52 8.08
CA CYS A 83 -6.95 -5.90 6.68
C CYS A 83 -6.85 -4.72 5.69
N ASP A 84 -7.68 -3.67 5.84
CA ASP A 84 -7.69 -2.54 4.92
C ASP A 84 -6.42 -1.69 4.99
N TYR A 85 -5.82 -1.55 6.19
CA TYR A 85 -4.56 -0.84 6.39
C TYR A 85 -3.40 -1.56 5.71
N PHE A 86 -3.33 -2.88 5.88
CA PHE A 86 -2.31 -3.71 5.25
C PHE A 86 -2.46 -3.72 3.72
N ALA A 87 -3.67 -3.90 3.22
CA ALA A 87 -3.95 -3.91 1.78
C ALA A 87 -3.64 -2.55 1.14
N SER A 88 -4.04 -1.44 1.77
CA SER A 88 -3.78 -0.10 1.28
C SER A 88 -2.29 0.20 1.25
N SER A 89 -1.57 -0.14 2.33
CA SER A 89 -0.13 0.05 2.43
C SER A 89 0.64 -0.78 1.41
N MET A 90 0.21 -2.02 1.16
CA MET A 90 0.76 -2.88 0.13
C MET A 90 0.63 -2.24 -1.26
N VAL A 91 -0.55 -1.73 -1.59
CA VAL A 91 -0.81 -1.10 -2.89
C VAL A 91 0.00 0.18 -3.07
N VAL A 92 0.08 1.02 -2.04
CA VAL A 92 0.86 2.27 -2.09
C VAL A 92 2.36 1.98 -2.24
N LEU A 93 2.92 1.08 -1.42
CA LEU A 93 4.33 0.71 -1.52
C LEU A 93 4.65 0.04 -2.86
N ALA A 94 3.77 -0.82 -3.37
CA ALA A 94 3.95 -1.45 -4.67
C ALA A 94 3.97 -0.40 -5.80
N ARG A 95 3.03 0.55 -5.80
CA ARG A 95 2.99 1.64 -6.79
C ARG A 95 4.18 2.58 -6.69
N ALA A 96 4.60 2.91 -5.46
CA ALA A 96 5.77 3.73 -5.22
C ALA A 96 7.06 3.07 -5.74
N ALA A 97 7.12 1.73 -5.72
CA ALA A 97 8.19 0.94 -6.34
C ALA A 97 8.03 0.69 -7.86
N GLY A 98 7.02 1.29 -8.50
CA GLY A 98 6.74 1.15 -9.93
C GLY A 98 6.06 -0.17 -10.33
N LEU A 99 5.45 -0.89 -9.38
CA LEU A 99 4.71 -2.12 -9.64
C LEU A 99 3.21 -1.83 -9.86
N PRO A 100 2.57 -2.50 -10.84
CA PRO A 100 1.12 -2.40 -10.99
C PRO A 100 0.42 -3.14 -9.83
N ALA A 101 -0.38 -2.42 -9.05
CA ALA A 101 -1.13 -2.97 -7.93
C ALA A 101 -2.57 -2.42 -7.86
N ARG A 102 -3.49 -3.26 -7.39
CA ARG A 102 -4.91 -2.95 -7.14
C ARG A 102 -5.36 -3.55 -5.81
N LEU A 103 -6.35 -2.93 -5.19
CA LEU A 103 -7.05 -3.41 -4.01
C LEU A 103 -8.40 -4.02 -4.43
#